data_AF-A0A2S9XDZ3-F1
#
_entry.id   AF-A0A2S9XDZ3-F1
#
_cell.length_a   1.000
_cell.length_b   1.000
_cell.length_c   1.000
_cell.angle_alpha   90.00
_cell.angle_beta   90.00
_cell.angle_gamma   90.00
#
_symmetry.space_group_name_H-M   'P 1'
#
loop_
_entity.id
_entity.type
_entity.pdbx_description
1 polymer ?
#
loop_
_entity_poly.entity_id
_entity_poly.type
_entity_poly.pdbx_seq_one_letter_code
_entity_poly.pdbx_strand_id
1 'polypeptide(L)'
;MPRPFHVLFGVALLAACGPKTGEETSTTFVSTADSGPTTGGDGDGDTGDGNTGDGDAGDGDAGDSETGDGDSGDGDTEGPKFDTIVEADVSMMECIDCALTIDSMQSGVFNISGDDVFATATLMNEIVYALGTYGNGRFIASADSSLPFNEITDCPLHAWLGATEAEPSIFWFGWTPSDGPVNFDIDATVAGVHMPAQYIGNPAQLAAEFDIVMYMEASGQFDQGDEPSDAEMQTLLDYVSIHGGGLYMVSEFSNGSAYLNQDDLDSINRVMQPMGVEALMVSLAWGNVDGNIEFDCFPAPVG
;
A
#
# COMPACT_ATOMS: atom_id res chain seq x y z
N MET A 1 3.55 -41.88 19.08
CA MET A 1 2.20 -41.35 18.74
C MET A 1 2.16 -39.90 19.23
N PRO A 2 2.26 -38.91 18.34
CA PRO A 2 2.25 -37.50 18.74
C PRO A 2 0.81 -37.02 18.99
N ARG A 3 0.61 -36.20 20.01
CA ARG A 3 -0.66 -35.53 20.31
C ARG A 3 -0.71 -34.19 19.56
N PRO A 4 -1.87 -33.79 19.00
CA PRO A 4 -1.97 -32.55 18.26
C PRO A 4 -2.05 -31.34 19.20
N PHE A 5 -1.22 -30.34 18.95
CA PHE A 5 -1.37 -28.98 19.49
C PHE A 5 -2.57 -28.31 18.82
N HIS A 6 -3.53 -27.83 19.60
CA HIS A 6 -4.55 -26.91 19.12
C HIS A 6 -4.04 -25.48 19.34
N VAL A 7 -3.86 -24.74 18.24
CA VAL A 7 -3.64 -23.29 18.26
C VAL A 7 -5.03 -22.64 18.26
N LEU A 8 -5.37 -21.94 19.34
CA LEU A 8 -6.55 -21.08 19.38
C LEU A 8 -6.21 -19.77 18.67
N PHE A 9 -6.82 -19.53 17.50
CA PHE A 9 -6.91 -18.19 16.91
C PHE A 9 -7.98 -17.39 17.66
N GLY A 10 -7.57 -16.31 18.31
CA GLY A 10 -8.47 -15.29 18.84
C GLY A 10 -8.97 -14.42 17.71
N VAL A 11 -10.26 -14.53 17.39
CA VAL A 11 -10.95 -13.62 16.46
C VAL A 11 -11.23 -12.32 17.22
N ALA A 12 -10.55 -11.24 16.85
CA ALA A 12 -10.90 -9.89 17.28
C ALA A 12 -12.18 -9.48 16.54
N LEU A 13 -13.25 -9.23 17.30
CA LEU A 13 -14.55 -8.80 16.78
C LEU A 13 -14.52 -7.27 16.67
N LEU A 14 -14.33 -6.73 15.46
CA LEU A 14 -14.55 -5.31 15.18
C LEU A 14 -16.05 -5.02 15.23
N ALA A 15 -16.44 -4.04 16.05
CA ALA A 15 -17.81 -3.59 16.21
C ALA A 15 -18.19 -2.67 15.04
N ALA A 16 -18.84 -3.22 14.02
CA ALA A 16 -19.41 -2.45 12.91
C ALA A 16 -20.66 -1.68 13.38
N CYS A 17 -20.65 -0.36 13.22
CA CYS A 17 -21.83 0.49 13.34
C CYS A 17 -22.73 0.29 12.11
N GLY A 18 -23.95 -0.22 12.32
CA GLY A 18 -24.88 -0.58 11.25
C GLY A 18 -25.58 0.62 10.58
N PRO A 19 -25.95 0.51 9.29
CA PRO A 19 -26.69 1.55 8.59
C PRO A 19 -28.21 1.49 8.90
N LYS A 20 -28.81 2.68 9.02
CA LYS A 20 -30.26 2.90 9.10
C LYS A 20 -30.93 2.55 7.76
N THR A 21 -32.01 1.79 7.85
CA THR A 21 -32.87 1.34 6.77
C THR A 21 -33.74 2.46 6.17
N GLY A 22 -33.88 2.45 4.84
CA GLY A 22 -34.79 3.32 4.09
C GLY A 22 -35.05 2.83 2.66
N GLU A 23 -36.02 1.92 2.52
CA GLU A 23 -36.94 1.64 1.40
C GLU A 23 -36.49 1.69 -0.09
N GLU A 24 -36.42 0.47 -0.67
CA GLU A 24 -37.15 -0.03 -1.86
C GLU A 24 -37.25 0.83 -3.14
N THR A 25 -36.62 0.38 -4.24
CA THR A 25 -37.35 0.20 -5.53
C THR A 25 -36.72 -0.91 -6.37
N SER A 26 -37.54 -1.91 -6.69
CA SER A 26 -37.25 -3.08 -7.52
C SER A 26 -37.40 -2.76 -9.02
N THR A 27 -36.44 -3.18 -9.85
CA THR A 27 -36.71 -3.57 -11.25
C THR A 27 -35.87 -4.77 -11.66
N THR A 28 -36.55 -5.91 -11.79
CA THR A 28 -36.11 -7.15 -12.42
C THR A 28 -35.93 -6.96 -13.93
N PHE A 29 -34.82 -7.43 -14.51
CA PHE A 29 -34.76 -7.77 -15.94
C PHE A 29 -34.15 -9.15 -16.14
N VAL A 30 -34.82 -9.92 -16.99
CA VAL A 30 -34.61 -11.35 -17.26
C VAL A 30 -33.73 -11.55 -18.50
N SER A 31 -32.88 -12.57 -18.37
CA SER A 31 -32.02 -13.31 -19.30
C SER A 31 -32.20 -13.17 -20.82
N THR A 32 -31.08 -13.30 -21.53
CA THR A 32 -30.98 -14.31 -22.60
C THR A 32 -29.55 -14.80 -22.74
N ALA A 33 -29.37 -16.12 -22.63
CA ALA A 33 -28.17 -16.82 -23.04
C ALA A 33 -28.21 -17.05 -24.55
N ASP A 34 -27.07 -16.98 -25.23
CA ASP A 34 -26.87 -17.70 -26.48
C ASP A 34 -25.45 -18.27 -26.53
N SER A 35 -25.37 -19.47 -27.12
CA SER A 35 -24.21 -20.35 -27.14
C SER A 35 -23.75 -20.54 -28.58
N GLY A 36 -22.44 -20.60 -28.81
CA GLY A 36 -21.93 -21.46 -29.87
C GLY A 36 -20.66 -21.01 -30.61
N PRO A 37 -19.92 -21.98 -31.22
CA PRO A 37 -18.46 -22.02 -31.17
C PRO A 37 -17.76 -22.07 -32.53
N THR A 38 -16.46 -21.74 -32.60
CA THR A 38 -15.50 -22.17 -33.66
C THR A 38 -14.07 -22.05 -33.12
N THR A 39 -13.34 -23.13 -32.81
CA THR A 39 -12.43 -23.94 -33.68
C THR A 39 -11.19 -23.22 -34.21
N GLY A 40 -10.01 -23.71 -33.80
CA GLY A 40 -8.87 -23.93 -34.70
C GLY A 40 -7.54 -23.29 -34.30
N GLY A 41 -6.51 -24.11 -34.02
CA GLY A 41 -5.12 -23.72 -34.23
C GLY A 41 -4.10 -24.30 -33.26
N ASP A 42 -3.76 -25.58 -33.45
CA ASP A 42 -2.59 -26.24 -32.84
C ASP A 42 -1.30 -25.63 -33.41
N GLY A 43 -0.32 -25.34 -32.55
CA GLY A 43 0.92 -24.66 -32.92
C GLY A 43 2.06 -25.01 -31.98
N ASP A 44 2.41 -26.29 -31.94
CA ASP A 44 3.57 -26.84 -31.24
C ASP A 44 4.86 -26.26 -31.83
N GLY A 45 5.70 -25.69 -30.96
CA GLY A 45 6.97 -25.07 -31.34
C GLY A 45 8.05 -25.34 -30.30
N ASP A 46 8.27 -26.61 -29.97
CA ASP A 46 9.50 -27.07 -29.32
C ASP A 46 10.68 -26.97 -30.30
N THR A 47 11.75 -26.29 -29.90
CA THR A 47 13.15 -26.56 -30.32
C THR A 47 14.10 -25.66 -29.53
N GLY A 48 15.10 -26.23 -28.83
CA GLY A 48 16.28 -25.45 -28.44
C GLY A 48 16.88 -25.69 -27.06
N ASP A 49 17.06 -26.95 -26.70
CA ASP A 49 18.08 -27.47 -25.80
C ASP A 49 19.47 -26.86 -26.07
N GLY A 50 20.08 -26.26 -25.04
CA GLY A 50 21.39 -25.61 -25.13
C GLY A 50 22.08 -25.37 -23.79
N ASN A 51 22.94 -26.32 -23.44
CA ASN A 51 24.15 -26.19 -22.60
C ASN A 51 24.00 -26.08 -21.07
N THR A 52 24.01 -27.26 -20.45
CA THR A 52 24.71 -27.52 -19.18
C THR A 52 26.22 -27.32 -19.36
N GLY A 53 26.78 -26.29 -18.72
CA GLY A 53 28.22 -26.09 -18.60
C GLY A 53 28.75 -26.74 -17.34
N ASP A 54 29.57 -27.78 -17.53
CA ASP A 54 30.38 -28.42 -16.50
C ASP A 54 31.50 -27.49 -16.03
N GLY A 55 31.66 -27.36 -14.72
CA GLY A 55 32.72 -26.60 -14.06
C GLY A 55 33.12 -27.29 -12.75
N ASP A 56 34.14 -28.12 -12.87
CA ASP A 56 34.73 -29.03 -11.89
C ASP A 56 35.43 -28.37 -10.69
N ALA A 57 35.55 -29.19 -9.63
CA ALA A 57 36.61 -29.31 -8.62
C ALA A 57 36.96 -28.13 -7.67
N GLY A 58 36.94 -28.44 -6.37
CA GLY A 58 37.25 -27.53 -5.27
C GLY A 58 37.26 -28.22 -3.90
N ASP A 59 38.11 -29.22 -3.79
CA ASP A 59 38.40 -30.07 -2.64
C ASP A 59 39.11 -29.27 -1.53
N GLY A 60 38.67 -29.42 -0.29
CA GLY A 60 39.27 -28.75 0.88
C GLY A 60 38.83 -29.37 2.20
N ASP A 61 39.70 -30.21 2.73
CA ASP A 61 39.61 -31.07 3.91
C ASP A 61 39.03 -30.52 5.23
N ALA A 62 38.36 -31.47 5.91
CA ALA A 62 38.40 -31.87 7.31
C ALA A 62 39.12 -30.98 8.36
N GLY A 63 38.36 -30.65 9.42
CA GLY A 63 38.85 -30.21 10.72
C GLY A 63 37.88 -30.66 11.81
N ASP A 64 38.22 -31.78 12.44
CA ASP A 64 37.50 -32.50 13.49
C ASP A 64 37.69 -31.84 14.87
N SER A 65 36.89 -32.27 15.87
CA SER A 65 37.17 -32.23 17.32
C SER A 65 36.98 -30.87 18.05
N GLU A 66 36.33 -30.71 19.22
CA GLU A 66 35.88 -31.62 20.27
C GLU A 66 34.64 -31.07 21.00
N THR A 67 33.88 -32.03 21.51
CA THR A 67 32.89 -31.97 22.59
C THR A 67 33.46 -31.38 23.88
N GLY A 68 32.75 -30.41 24.46
CA GLY A 68 32.95 -29.94 25.84
C GLY A 68 31.64 -30.07 26.63
N ASP A 69 31.46 -31.22 27.27
CA ASP A 69 30.47 -31.46 28.32
C ASP A 69 30.94 -30.88 29.67
N GLY A 70 30.00 -30.28 30.41
CA GLY A 70 30.16 -29.89 31.82
C GLY A 70 29.52 -28.52 32.08
N ASP A 71 28.61 -28.31 33.03
CA ASP A 71 28.17 -29.13 34.14
C ASP A 71 26.83 -28.56 34.65
N SER A 72 25.99 -29.50 35.06
CA SER A 72 24.79 -29.43 35.87
C SER A 72 24.89 -28.47 37.07
N GLY A 73 23.96 -27.51 37.13
CA GLY A 73 23.67 -26.72 38.32
C GLY A 73 22.19 -26.83 38.69
N ASP A 74 21.86 -27.86 39.49
CA ASP A 74 20.58 -27.98 40.18
C ASP A 74 20.44 -26.86 41.22
N GLY A 75 19.34 -26.12 41.12
CA GLY A 75 18.93 -25.09 42.08
C GLY A 75 17.42 -25.03 42.16
N ASP A 76 16.83 -25.98 42.89
CA ASP A 76 15.49 -25.87 43.46
C ASP A 76 15.38 -24.57 44.27
N THR A 77 14.59 -23.60 43.84
CA THR A 77 13.53 -22.99 44.67
C THR A 77 12.70 -21.97 43.89
N GLU A 78 11.39 -22.10 44.05
CA GLU A 78 10.36 -21.08 43.79
C GLU A 78 10.10 -20.75 42.32
N GLY A 79 9.12 -21.46 41.77
CA GLY A 79 8.53 -21.13 40.48
C GLY A 79 8.11 -19.65 40.44
N PRO A 80 8.33 -18.96 39.31
CA PRO A 80 7.94 -17.57 39.20
C PRO A 80 6.41 -17.48 39.22
N LYS A 81 5.87 -17.07 40.35
CA LYS A 81 4.50 -16.53 40.43
C LYS A 81 4.53 -15.14 39.82
N PHE A 82 4.37 -15.05 38.51
CA PHE A 82 3.92 -13.81 37.88
C PHE A 82 2.40 -13.74 37.99
N ASP A 83 1.99 -13.24 39.15
CA ASP A 83 0.66 -12.73 39.41
C ASP A 83 0.67 -11.25 38.98
N THR A 84 0.23 -10.99 37.76
CA THR A 84 -0.52 -9.79 37.36
C THR A 84 -0.83 -9.93 35.89
N ILE A 85 -2.09 -10.18 35.59
CA ILE A 85 -2.71 -9.67 34.38
C ILE A 85 -2.51 -8.16 34.47
N VAL A 86 -1.46 -7.65 33.82
CA VAL A 86 -1.49 -6.27 33.36
C VAL A 86 -2.66 -6.29 32.40
N GLU A 87 -3.82 -5.81 32.85
CA GLU A 87 -4.80 -5.28 31.91
C GLU A 87 -3.96 -4.31 31.09
N ALA A 88 -3.64 -4.71 29.85
CA ALA A 88 -3.05 -3.81 28.90
C ALA A 88 -3.96 -2.59 28.97
N ASP A 89 -3.42 -1.49 29.46
CA ASP A 89 -4.02 -0.20 29.29
C ASP A 89 -4.12 -0.08 27.78
N VAL A 90 -5.25 -0.51 27.23
CA VAL A 90 -5.65 -0.22 25.86
C VAL A 90 -5.91 1.26 25.93
N SER A 91 -4.81 2.02 25.95
CA SER A 91 -4.76 3.46 25.89
C SER A 91 -5.78 3.80 24.82
N MET A 92 -6.92 4.31 25.28
CA MET A 92 -8.05 4.62 24.42
C MET A 92 -7.45 5.47 23.31
N MET A 93 -7.39 4.91 22.10
CA MET A 93 -6.78 5.56 20.95
C MET A 93 -7.38 6.96 20.91
N GLU A 94 -6.56 8.00 21.13
CA GLU A 94 -7.06 9.36 21.21
C GLU A 94 -7.61 9.68 19.81
N CYS A 95 -8.93 9.66 19.70
CA CYS A 95 -9.64 10.06 18.51
C CYS A 95 -9.60 11.58 18.42
N ILE A 96 -9.24 12.11 17.26
CA ILE A 96 -9.26 13.55 17.00
C ILE A 96 -10.45 13.84 16.08
N ASP A 97 -11.31 14.76 16.49
CA ASP A 97 -12.32 15.33 15.60
C ASP A 97 -11.62 16.29 14.63
N CYS A 98 -11.68 16.01 13.33
CA CYS A 98 -11.04 16.84 12.31
C CYS A 98 -11.71 16.67 10.95
N ALA A 99 -11.36 17.51 9.98
CA ALA A 99 -11.87 17.49 8.63
C ALA A 99 -10.74 17.58 7.58
N LEU A 100 -11.01 16.99 6.42
CA LEU A 100 -10.18 17.03 5.24
C LEU A 100 -11.03 17.52 4.07
N THR A 101 -10.60 18.59 3.41
CA THR A 101 -11.19 19.07 2.16
C THR A 101 -10.16 18.93 1.04
N ILE A 102 -10.61 18.32 -0.04
CA ILE A 102 -9.89 18.23 -1.31
C ILE A 102 -10.63 19.05 -2.37
N ASP A 103 -9.90 19.68 -3.29
CA ASP A 103 -10.47 20.38 -4.45
C ASP A 103 -9.68 19.97 -5.69
N SER A 104 -10.40 19.59 -6.73
CA SER A 104 -9.81 19.24 -8.02
C SER A 104 -10.72 19.64 -9.17
N MET A 105 -10.10 20.03 -10.29
CA MET A 105 -10.79 20.27 -11.54
C MET A 105 -10.97 19.01 -12.40
N GLN A 106 -10.12 18.00 -12.19
CA GLN A 106 -10.07 16.77 -12.97
C GLN A 106 -9.38 15.65 -12.18
N SER A 107 -10.01 14.49 -12.07
CA SER A 107 -9.38 13.33 -11.40
C SER A 107 -9.74 12.00 -12.06
N GLY A 108 -8.98 10.98 -11.69
CA GLY A 108 -9.33 9.59 -11.91
C GLY A 108 -10.38 9.14 -10.91
N VAL A 109 -10.58 7.82 -10.80
CA VAL A 109 -11.52 7.23 -9.85
C VAL A 109 -10.92 5.96 -9.26
N PHE A 110 -11.24 5.72 -8.00
CA PHE A 110 -10.94 4.47 -7.31
C PHE A 110 -12.14 3.57 -7.16
N ASN A 111 -11.89 2.28 -7.33
CA ASN A 111 -12.72 1.23 -6.78
C ASN A 111 -12.13 0.78 -5.43
N ILE A 112 -12.96 0.69 -4.39
CA ILE A 112 -12.53 0.33 -3.03
C ILE A 112 -13.06 -1.08 -2.72
N SER A 113 -12.15 -1.97 -2.36
CA SER A 113 -12.45 -3.38 -2.09
C SER A 113 -11.83 -3.93 -0.80
N GLY A 114 -10.90 -3.21 -0.17
CA GLY A 114 -10.27 -3.64 1.08
C GLY A 114 -10.94 -3.09 2.33
N ASP A 115 -10.98 -3.92 3.37
CA ASP A 115 -11.50 -3.56 4.70
C ASP A 115 -10.57 -2.60 5.45
N ASP A 116 -9.30 -2.48 5.03
CA ASP A 116 -8.31 -1.61 5.66
C ASP A 116 -8.41 -0.14 5.19
N VAL A 117 -9.34 0.16 4.27
CA VAL A 117 -9.71 1.54 3.90
C VAL A 117 -10.68 2.11 4.93
N PHE A 118 -10.11 2.96 5.76
CA PHE A 118 -10.70 3.92 6.68
C PHE A 118 -11.84 4.83 6.26
N ALA A 119 -11.54 5.55 5.20
CA ALA A 119 -12.16 6.81 4.87
C ALA A 119 -11.86 7.13 3.41
N THR A 120 -12.82 7.78 2.77
CA THR A 120 -12.73 8.17 1.37
C THR A 120 -13.31 9.56 1.19
N ALA A 121 -12.76 10.32 0.24
CA ALA A 121 -13.39 11.53 -0.26
C ALA A 121 -13.95 11.27 -1.66
N THR A 122 -15.09 11.87 -1.95
CA THR A 122 -15.70 11.80 -3.26
C THR A 122 -15.77 13.17 -3.91
N LEU A 123 -15.51 13.22 -5.21
CA LEU A 123 -15.80 14.35 -6.08
C LEU A 123 -16.86 13.89 -7.08
N MET A 124 -17.97 14.62 -7.19
CA MET A 124 -19.09 14.25 -8.07
C MET A 124 -19.65 12.83 -7.87
N ASN A 125 -19.63 12.32 -6.62
CA ASN A 125 -20.01 10.96 -6.21
C ASN A 125 -19.04 9.84 -6.63
N GLU A 126 -17.83 10.20 -7.05
CA GLU A 126 -16.79 9.24 -7.43
C GLU A 126 -15.66 9.32 -6.41
N ILE A 127 -15.13 8.17 -5.98
CA ILE A 127 -14.07 8.13 -4.98
C ILE A 127 -12.76 8.53 -5.64
N VAL A 128 -12.11 9.58 -5.13
CA VAL A 128 -10.84 10.09 -5.67
C VAL A 128 -9.71 10.09 -4.64
N TYR A 129 -10.04 9.83 -3.39
CA TYR A 129 -9.10 9.87 -2.28
C TYR A 129 -9.47 8.80 -1.27
N ALA A 130 -8.48 8.08 -0.76
CA ALA A 130 -8.68 7.03 0.22
C ALA A 130 -7.56 7.06 1.26
N LEU A 131 -7.92 6.82 2.52
CA LEU A 131 -7.00 6.64 3.63
C LEU A 131 -7.17 5.24 4.20
N GLY A 132 -6.07 4.60 4.56
CA GLY A 132 -6.11 3.27 5.14
C GLY A 132 -4.83 2.84 5.83
N THR A 133 -4.82 1.59 6.25
CA THR A 133 -3.66 0.92 6.83
C THR A 133 -3.25 -0.28 5.99
N TYR A 134 -1.99 -0.66 6.01
CA TYR A 134 -1.55 -1.90 5.37
C TYR A 134 -0.43 -2.53 6.17
N GLY A 135 -0.65 -3.73 6.71
CA GLY A 135 0.23 -4.32 7.70
C GLY A 135 0.45 -3.39 8.90
N ASN A 136 1.71 -3.03 9.16
CA ASN A 136 2.08 -2.12 10.25
C ASN A 136 2.00 -0.63 9.87
N GLY A 137 1.83 -0.32 8.59
CA GLY A 137 1.95 1.04 8.05
C GLY A 137 0.61 1.66 7.66
N ARG A 138 0.71 2.82 7.03
CA ARG A 138 -0.43 3.66 6.64
C ARG A 138 -0.29 4.06 5.19
N PHE A 139 -1.42 4.34 4.56
CA PHE A 139 -1.41 4.87 3.22
C PHE A 139 -2.46 5.93 2.96
N ILE A 140 -2.13 6.77 1.99
CA ILE A 140 -3.04 7.66 1.30
C ILE A 140 -2.99 7.30 -0.19
N ALA A 141 -4.14 7.19 -0.84
CA ALA A 141 -4.25 7.07 -2.28
C ALA A 141 -5.00 8.30 -2.81
N SER A 142 -4.43 8.94 -3.84
CA SER A 142 -5.05 10.07 -4.55
C SER A 142 -5.16 9.77 -6.04
N ALA A 143 -6.34 10.00 -6.63
CA ALA A 143 -6.61 9.82 -8.06
C ALA A 143 -6.30 11.11 -8.86
N ASP A 144 -5.58 12.05 -8.27
CA ASP A 144 -5.15 13.29 -8.88
C ASP A 144 -3.84 13.76 -8.26
N SER A 145 -2.93 14.15 -9.13
CA SER A 145 -1.58 14.59 -8.81
C SER A 145 -1.49 16.04 -8.36
N SER A 146 -2.58 16.80 -8.44
CA SER A 146 -2.71 18.13 -7.84
C SER A 146 -3.11 18.11 -6.37
N LEU A 147 -3.61 16.98 -5.85
CA LEU A 147 -4.09 16.86 -4.48
C LEU A 147 -3.01 16.71 -3.40
N PRO A 148 -1.90 15.96 -3.62
CA PRO A 148 -0.94 15.72 -2.56
C PRO A 148 -0.40 17.01 -1.98
N PHE A 149 -0.50 17.15 -0.65
CA PHE A 149 -0.06 18.31 0.12
C PHE A 149 -0.77 19.64 -0.20
N ASN A 150 -1.85 19.60 -0.98
CA ASN A 150 -2.73 20.74 -1.24
C ASN A 150 -4.09 20.58 -0.54
N GLU A 151 -4.25 19.56 0.30
CA GLU A 151 -5.47 19.37 1.06
C GLU A 151 -5.63 20.44 2.14
N ILE A 152 -6.86 20.90 2.33
CA ILE A 152 -7.19 21.81 3.43
C ILE A 152 -7.66 20.95 4.59
N THR A 153 -6.82 20.80 5.61
CA THR A 153 -7.11 19.93 6.75
C THR A 153 -6.63 20.48 8.07
N ASP A 154 -7.36 20.18 9.14
CA ASP A 154 -6.93 20.29 10.53
C ASP A 154 -6.61 18.92 11.16
N CYS A 155 -6.73 17.84 10.39
CA CYS A 155 -6.23 16.53 10.77
C CYS A 155 -4.69 16.55 10.78
N PRO A 156 -4.04 15.83 11.70
CA PRO A 156 -2.59 15.67 11.70
C PRO A 156 -2.16 14.67 10.61
N LEU A 157 -2.53 14.92 9.35
CA LEU A 157 -2.50 13.93 8.27
C LEU A 157 -1.09 13.40 8.00
N HIS A 158 -0.08 14.28 7.92
CA HIS A 158 1.30 13.86 7.63
C HIS A 158 1.95 13.21 8.85
N ALA A 159 1.70 13.72 10.04
CA ALA A 159 2.15 13.13 11.30
C ALA A 159 1.57 11.71 11.47
N TRP A 160 0.27 11.56 11.18
CA TRP A 160 -0.40 10.26 11.14
C TRP A 160 0.26 9.35 10.11
N LEU A 161 0.35 9.77 8.84
CA LEU A 161 0.92 8.97 7.76
C LEU A 161 2.34 8.50 8.09
N GLY A 162 3.20 9.40 8.54
CA GLY A 162 4.60 9.14 8.89
C GLY A 162 4.81 8.49 10.26
N ALA A 163 3.75 8.22 11.03
CA ALA A 163 3.85 7.65 12.37
C ALA A 163 4.80 8.46 13.30
N THR A 164 4.72 9.79 13.24
CA THR A 164 5.65 10.67 13.94
C THR A 164 4.98 11.97 14.38
N GLU A 165 5.36 12.47 15.55
CA GLU A 165 4.96 13.79 16.06
C GLU A 165 5.90 14.91 15.56
N ALA A 166 7.02 14.55 14.95
CA ALA A 166 7.94 15.49 14.31
C ALA A 166 7.51 15.78 12.87
N GLU A 167 8.17 16.75 12.22
CA GLU A 167 8.03 16.94 10.79
C GLU A 167 8.55 15.67 10.06
N PRO A 168 7.72 14.99 9.26
CA PRO A 168 8.10 13.74 8.63
C PRO A 168 9.13 13.99 7.52
N SER A 169 10.12 13.10 7.45
CA SER A 169 11.04 13.01 6.32
C SER A 169 10.36 12.36 5.12
N ILE A 170 10.33 13.08 4.00
CA ILE A 170 9.59 12.67 2.79
C ILE A 170 10.57 12.30 1.68
N PHE A 171 10.32 11.18 1.02
CA PHE A 171 10.95 10.78 -0.24
C PHE A 171 9.90 10.67 -1.34
N TRP A 172 10.15 11.21 -2.53
CA TRP A 172 9.28 10.97 -3.69
C TRP A 172 10.02 10.43 -4.91
N PHE A 173 9.28 9.76 -5.78
CA PHE A 173 9.72 9.30 -7.11
C PHE A 173 8.51 8.99 -8.01
N GLY A 174 8.77 8.62 -9.27
CA GLY A 174 7.74 8.29 -10.27
C GLY A 174 7.38 9.44 -11.20
N TRP A 175 7.68 10.67 -10.81
CA TRP A 175 7.43 11.87 -11.60
C TRP A 175 8.68 12.71 -11.78
N THR A 176 8.84 13.34 -12.95
CA THR A 176 9.93 14.30 -13.18
C THR A 176 9.43 15.74 -13.11
N PRO A 177 10.30 16.71 -12.81
CA PRO A 177 9.89 18.11 -12.73
C PRO A 177 9.34 18.73 -14.03
N SER A 178 9.42 18.05 -15.18
CA SER A 178 8.94 18.59 -16.47
C SER A 178 7.45 18.37 -16.74
N ASP A 179 6.77 17.57 -15.92
CA ASP A 179 5.56 16.87 -16.34
C ASP A 179 4.27 17.37 -15.67
N GLY A 180 4.33 18.41 -14.84
CA GLY A 180 3.15 18.97 -14.17
C GLY A 180 3.46 20.26 -13.41
N PRO A 181 2.46 20.94 -12.83
CA PRO A 181 2.69 22.13 -12.01
C PRO A 181 3.43 21.75 -10.72
N VAL A 182 4.75 21.69 -10.77
CA VAL A 182 5.59 21.47 -9.59
C VAL A 182 5.58 22.74 -8.74
N ASN A 183 4.72 22.78 -7.74
CA ASN A 183 4.85 23.66 -6.59
C ASN A 183 4.30 22.92 -5.36
N PHE A 184 4.82 21.73 -5.10
CA PHE A 184 4.71 21.14 -3.76
C PHE A 184 5.70 21.91 -2.89
N ASP A 185 5.19 22.78 -2.02
CA ASP A 185 6.01 23.49 -1.03
C ASP A 185 6.29 22.57 0.16
N ILE A 186 6.98 21.45 -0.13
CA ILE A 186 7.36 20.42 0.85
C ILE A 186 8.87 20.23 0.84
N ASP A 187 9.45 19.98 2.02
CA ASP A 187 10.85 19.59 2.14
C ASP A 187 10.96 18.07 1.91
N ALA A 188 11.20 17.67 0.67
CA ALA A 188 11.27 16.28 0.26
C ALA A 188 12.59 15.94 -0.46
N THR A 189 13.07 14.72 -0.25
CA THR A 189 14.12 14.13 -1.08
C THR A 189 13.49 13.63 -2.39
N VAL A 190 13.98 14.17 -3.51
CA VAL A 190 13.44 13.92 -4.84
C VAL A 190 14.33 12.97 -5.62
N ALA A 191 13.79 11.82 -6.06
CA ALA A 191 14.41 10.99 -7.08
C ALA A 191 13.83 11.24 -8.48
N GLY A 192 14.25 10.44 -9.46
CA GLY A 192 13.68 10.46 -10.80
C GLY A 192 12.42 9.60 -10.89
N VAL A 193 12.21 9.05 -12.09
CA VAL A 193 11.10 8.14 -12.40
C VAL A 193 11.18 6.84 -11.57
N HIS A 194 12.39 6.36 -11.32
CA HIS A 194 12.63 5.12 -10.58
C HIS A 194 13.18 5.35 -9.18
N MET A 195 12.83 4.44 -8.27
CA MET A 195 13.42 4.32 -6.96
C MET A 195 14.94 4.11 -7.10
N PRO A 196 15.76 4.84 -6.32
CA PRO A 196 17.19 4.64 -6.29
C PRO A 196 17.57 3.20 -5.92
N ALA A 197 18.56 2.64 -6.63
CA ALA A 197 18.95 1.24 -6.51
C ALA A 197 19.35 0.80 -5.09
N GLN A 198 19.76 1.73 -4.20
CA GLN A 198 20.07 1.39 -2.81
C GLN A 198 18.84 0.95 -2.00
N TYR A 199 17.63 1.35 -2.39
CA TYR A 199 16.40 1.03 -1.68
C TYR A 199 15.69 -0.20 -2.25
N ILE A 200 15.87 -0.52 -3.54
CA ILE A 200 15.23 -1.67 -4.18
C ILE A 200 15.68 -2.98 -3.50
N GLY A 201 14.72 -3.72 -2.95
CA GLY A 201 14.95 -4.94 -2.16
C GLY A 201 15.47 -4.66 -0.74
N ASN A 202 15.48 -3.41 -0.29
CA ASN A 202 15.92 -2.96 1.02
C ASN A 202 14.94 -1.97 1.67
N PRO A 203 13.69 -2.41 1.94
CA PRO A 203 12.66 -1.57 2.55
C PRO A 203 13.06 -1.05 3.95
N ALA A 204 13.92 -1.79 4.66
CA ALA A 204 14.46 -1.38 5.96
C ALA A 204 15.32 -0.12 5.88
N GLN A 205 16.13 0.04 4.82
CA GLN A 205 16.90 1.26 4.62
C GLN A 205 15.99 2.43 4.26
N LEU A 206 14.96 2.20 3.45
CA LEU A 206 13.97 3.21 3.11
C LEU A 206 13.26 3.73 4.38
N ALA A 207 12.84 2.84 5.28
CA ALA A 207 12.24 3.19 6.57
C ALA A 207 13.22 3.80 7.60
N ALA A 208 14.52 3.59 7.45
CA ALA A 208 15.51 4.24 8.30
C ALA A 208 15.77 5.69 7.91
N GLU A 209 15.46 6.07 6.66
CA GLU A 209 15.76 7.38 6.09
C GLU A 209 14.51 8.24 5.88
N PHE A 210 13.33 7.62 5.70
CA PHE A 210 12.10 8.33 5.37
C PHE A 210 10.88 7.80 6.13
N ASP A 211 10.14 8.73 6.72
CA ASP A 211 8.86 8.48 7.39
C ASP A 211 7.73 8.30 6.37
N ILE A 212 7.81 9.02 5.24
CA ILE A 212 6.83 8.98 4.15
C ILE A 212 7.53 8.77 2.81
N VAL A 213 7.02 7.81 2.04
CA VAL A 213 7.37 7.63 0.62
C VAL A 213 6.17 8.00 -0.23
N MET A 214 6.39 8.85 -1.22
CA MET A 214 5.41 9.23 -2.21
C MET A 214 5.74 8.60 -3.56
N TYR A 215 4.83 7.78 -4.07
CA TYR A 215 4.93 7.18 -5.40
C TYR A 215 3.91 7.83 -6.33
N MET A 216 4.42 8.48 -7.38
CA MET A 216 3.60 9.25 -8.31
C MET A 216 3.63 8.61 -9.69
N GLU A 217 2.52 7.99 -10.08
CA GLU A 217 2.34 7.44 -11.41
C GLU A 217 1.95 8.57 -12.37
N ALA A 218 2.86 8.91 -13.29
CA ALA A 218 2.67 9.99 -14.24
C ALA A 218 2.78 9.51 -15.69
N SER A 219 1.93 10.07 -16.54
CA SER A 219 1.80 9.64 -17.92
C SER A 219 3.07 9.77 -18.74
N GLY A 220 3.38 8.73 -19.51
CA GLY A 220 4.44 8.77 -20.52
C GLY A 220 5.86 8.71 -19.97
N GLN A 221 6.03 8.50 -18.65
CA GLN A 221 7.34 8.28 -18.04
C GLN A 221 7.78 6.82 -18.14
N PHE A 222 6.82 5.89 -18.10
CA PHE A 222 7.06 4.46 -18.08
C PHE A 222 6.86 3.79 -19.45
N ASP A 223 6.70 4.60 -20.50
CA ASP A 223 6.53 4.12 -21.87
C ASP A 223 7.75 3.31 -22.36
N GLN A 224 7.49 2.30 -23.18
CA GLN A 224 8.51 1.48 -23.89
C GLN A 224 9.30 0.50 -23.01
N GLY A 225 8.68 -0.03 -21.95
CA GLY A 225 9.33 -1.05 -21.12
C GLY A 225 10.16 -0.48 -19.97
N ASP A 226 9.98 0.80 -19.64
CA ASP A 226 10.65 1.46 -18.51
C ASP A 226 9.76 1.48 -17.27
N GLU A 227 8.72 0.63 -17.19
CA GLU A 227 7.84 0.52 -16.02
C GLU A 227 8.64 0.11 -14.77
N PRO A 228 8.19 0.51 -13.56
CA PRO A 228 8.88 0.11 -12.33
C PRO A 228 8.96 -1.40 -12.23
N SER A 229 10.08 -1.91 -11.73
CA SER A 229 10.26 -3.35 -11.58
C SER A 229 9.35 -3.92 -10.48
N ASP A 230 9.05 -5.22 -10.55
CA ASP A 230 8.31 -5.88 -9.45
C ASP A 230 9.05 -5.79 -8.11
N ALA A 231 10.39 -5.80 -8.13
CA ALA A 231 11.21 -5.64 -6.93
C ALA A 231 11.03 -4.24 -6.30
N GLU A 232 10.83 -3.22 -7.13
CA GLU A 232 10.58 -1.85 -6.69
C GLU A 232 9.20 -1.71 -6.06
N MET A 233 8.16 -2.23 -6.71
CA MET A 233 6.80 -2.24 -6.16
C MET A 233 6.71 -3.07 -4.88
N GLN A 234 7.38 -4.23 -4.83
CA GLN A 234 7.45 -5.05 -3.61
C GLN A 234 8.18 -4.32 -2.48
N THR A 235 9.21 -3.50 -2.79
CA THR A 235 9.89 -2.69 -1.78
C THR A 235 8.93 -1.70 -1.13
N LEU A 236 8.04 -1.06 -1.89
CA LEU A 236 7.01 -0.18 -1.33
C LEU A 236 6.04 -0.95 -0.41
N LEU A 237 5.57 -2.10 -0.85
CA LEU A 237 4.66 -2.93 -0.06
C LEU A 237 5.30 -3.39 1.25
N ASP A 238 6.56 -3.80 1.23
CA ASP A 238 7.30 -4.23 2.41
C ASP A 238 7.63 -3.05 3.34
N TYR A 239 7.96 -1.88 2.78
CA TYR A 239 8.18 -0.64 3.53
C TYR A 239 6.96 -0.28 4.40
N VAL A 240 5.76 -0.36 3.84
CA VAL A 240 4.52 -0.11 4.59
C VAL A 240 4.19 -1.28 5.52
N SER A 241 4.08 -2.50 4.98
CA SER A 241 3.52 -3.62 5.73
C SER A 241 4.43 -4.17 6.83
N ILE A 242 5.74 -4.21 6.60
CA ILE A 242 6.72 -4.78 7.54
C ILE A 242 7.29 -3.68 8.43
N HIS A 243 7.71 -2.57 7.81
CA HIS A 243 8.45 -1.51 8.51
C HIS A 243 7.57 -0.38 9.05
N GLY A 244 6.28 -0.35 8.73
CA GLY A 244 5.33 0.62 9.28
C GLY A 244 5.43 2.01 8.65
N GLY A 245 6.10 2.13 7.51
CA GLY A 245 6.24 3.40 6.80
C GLY A 245 4.91 3.96 6.27
N GLY A 246 4.89 5.26 6.00
CA GLY A 246 3.75 5.95 5.39
C GLY A 246 3.88 6.00 3.87
N LEU A 247 2.87 5.52 3.13
CA LEU A 247 2.89 5.58 1.66
C LEU A 247 1.82 6.52 1.12
N TYR A 248 2.23 7.51 0.34
CA TYR A 248 1.33 8.34 -0.45
C TYR A 248 1.39 7.90 -1.91
N MET A 249 0.35 7.24 -2.39
CA MET A 249 0.23 6.81 -3.79
C MET A 249 -0.60 7.81 -4.57
N VAL A 250 -0.11 8.18 -5.74
CA VAL A 250 -0.77 9.14 -6.62
C VAL A 250 -0.95 8.49 -7.98
N SER A 251 -2.21 8.25 -8.34
CA SER A 251 -2.60 7.90 -9.70
C SER A 251 -3.13 9.17 -10.35
N GLU A 252 -2.68 9.52 -11.53
CA GLU A 252 -3.38 10.52 -12.34
C GLU A 252 -4.65 9.92 -12.97
N PHE A 253 -5.38 10.71 -13.76
CA PHE A 253 -6.52 10.22 -14.54
C PHE A 253 -6.09 9.55 -15.84
N SER A 254 -6.97 8.74 -16.42
CA SER A 254 -6.77 8.14 -17.74
C SER A 254 -7.96 8.43 -18.64
N ASN A 255 -7.71 8.85 -19.89
CA ASN A 255 -8.76 8.89 -20.92
C ASN A 255 -8.53 7.88 -22.04
N GLY A 256 -7.69 6.86 -21.81
CA GLY A 256 -7.34 5.81 -22.76
C GLY A 256 -6.47 6.23 -23.94
N SER A 257 -6.13 7.52 -24.06
CA SER A 257 -5.27 8.04 -25.15
C SER A 257 -4.32 9.18 -24.75
N ALA A 258 -4.50 9.72 -23.55
CA ALA A 258 -3.68 10.74 -22.91
C ALA A 258 -3.72 10.52 -21.40
N TYR A 259 -2.70 11.06 -20.73
CA TYR A 259 -2.40 10.78 -19.33
C TYR A 259 -2.08 9.28 -19.15
N LEU A 260 -2.59 8.62 -18.11
CA LEU A 260 -2.21 7.23 -17.84
C LEU A 260 -2.74 6.28 -18.92
N ASN A 261 -1.89 5.40 -19.43
CA ASN A 261 -2.27 4.27 -20.27
C ASN A 261 -2.56 3.03 -19.38
N GLN A 262 -2.77 1.85 -19.99
CA GLN A 262 -3.03 0.63 -19.21
C GLN A 262 -1.79 0.15 -18.45
N ASP A 263 -0.60 0.27 -19.03
CA ASP A 263 0.65 -0.18 -18.41
C ASP A 263 1.01 0.70 -17.19
N ASP A 264 0.71 2.01 -17.26
CA ASP A 264 0.80 2.95 -16.13
C ASP A 264 -0.19 2.55 -15.02
N LEU A 265 -1.45 2.24 -15.38
CA LEU A 265 -2.46 1.79 -14.42
C LEU A 265 -2.11 0.43 -13.80
N ASP A 266 -1.56 -0.49 -14.57
CA ASP A 266 -1.07 -1.78 -14.09
C ASP A 266 0.09 -1.57 -13.11
N SER A 267 0.96 -0.59 -13.36
CA SER A 267 2.07 -0.24 -12.47
C SER A 267 1.61 0.27 -11.11
N ILE A 268 0.75 1.29 -11.06
CA ILE A 268 0.23 1.80 -9.78
C ILE A 268 -0.66 0.78 -9.06
N ASN A 269 -1.42 -0.03 -9.79
CA ASN A 269 -2.29 -1.06 -9.20
C ASN A 269 -1.52 -2.24 -8.61
N ARG A 270 -0.26 -2.49 -9.00
CA ARG A 270 0.62 -3.44 -8.28
C ARG A 270 0.82 -3.06 -6.81
N VAL A 271 0.67 -1.78 -6.47
CA VAL A 271 0.80 -1.27 -5.10
C VAL A 271 -0.57 -1.02 -4.46
N MET A 272 -1.50 -0.39 -5.19
CA MET A 272 -2.82 -0.03 -4.65
C MET A 272 -3.72 -1.25 -4.37
N GLN A 273 -3.75 -2.25 -5.27
CA GLN A 273 -4.68 -3.39 -5.12
C GLN A 273 -4.41 -4.24 -3.88
N PRO A 274 -3.15 -4.54 -3.50
CA PRO A 274 -2.85 -5.16 -2.20
C PRO A 274 -3.41 -4.41 -1.00
N MET A 275 -3.58 -3.08 -1.11
CA MET A 275 -4.13 -2.20 -0.07
C MET A 275 -5.65 -2.01 -0.19
N GLY A 276 -6.30 -2.70 -1.13
CA GLY A 276 -7.74 -2.65 -1.32
C GLY A 276 -8.24 -1.44 -2.13
N VAL A 277 -7.35 -0.76 -2.84
CA VAL A 277 -7.67 0.36 -3.73
C VAL A 277 -7.34 -0.03 -5.16
N GLU A 278 -8.17 0.32 -6.13
CA GLU A 278 -7.89 0.08 -7.54
C GLU A 278 -8.10 1.37 -8.33
N ALA A 279 -7.05 1.85 -8.98
CA ALA A 279 -7.12 2.96 -9.93
C ALA A 279 -7.78 2.49 -11.22
N LEU A 280 -8.86 3.19 -11.61
CA LEU A 280 -9.64 2.86 -12.79
C LEU A 280 -9.23 3.70 -14.01
N MET A 281 -9.42 3.14 -15.19
CA MET A 281 -9.24 3.86 -16.47
C MET A 281 -10.39 4.85 -16.70
N VAL A 282 -10.39 5.94 -15.94
CA VAL A 282 -11.43 6.98 -15.98
C VAL A 282 -10.76 8.35 -15.90
N SER A 283 -11.32 9.32 -16.63
CA SER A 283 -10.96 10.73 -16.51
C SER A 283 -12.23 11.55 -16.41
N LEU A 284 -12.42 12.18 -15.25
CA LEU A 284 -13.59 12.98 -14.97
C LEU A 284 -13.17 14.44 -14.89
N ALA A 285 -13.62 15.22 -15.88
CA ALA A 285 -13.41 16.66 -15.94
C ALA A 285 -14.68 17.37 -15.49
N TRP A 286 -14.75 17.72 -14.22
CA TRP A 286 -15.93 18.29 -13.57
C TRP A 286 -15.84 19.81 -13.32
N GLY A 287 -14.68 20.42 -13.58
CA GLY A 287 -14.43 21.82 -13.22
C GLY A 287 -14.20 21.95 -11.70
N ASN A 288 -14.18 23.15 -11.13
CA ASN A 288 -13.84 23.28 -9.70
C ASN A 288 -14.91 22.62 -8.81
N VAL A 289 -14.58 21.50 -8.19
CA VAL A 289 -15.45 20.77 -7.25
C VAL A 289 -14.64 20.34 -6.04
N ASP A 290 -15.26 20.49 -4.87
CA ASP A 290 -14.70 20.12 -3.58
C ASP A 290 -15.33 18.84 -3.05
N GLY A 291 -14.54 18.13 -2.25
CA GLY A 291 -14.91 16.90 -1.55
C GLY A 291 -14.45 17.00 -0.12
N ASN A 292 -15.32 16.64 0.82
CA ASN A 292 -15.02 16.73 2.25
C ASN A 292 -15.11 15.35 2.90
N ILE A 293 -14.19 15.10 3.84
CA ILE A 293 -14.27 14.03 4.82
C ILE A 293 -14.36 14.70 6.19
N GLU A 294 -15.36 14.31 6.96
CA GLU A 294 -15.49 14.68 8.37
C GLU A 294 -15.15 13.44 9.20
N PHE A 295 -14.17 13.57 10.10
CA PHE A 295 -13.74 12.49 10.98
C PHE A 295 -14.23 12.77 12.41
N ASP A 296 -15.20 11.99 12.88
CA ASP A 296 -15.57 11.95 14.31
C ASP A 296 -14.55 11.17 15.16
N CYS A 297 -13.62 10.47 14.51
CA CYS A 297 -12.49 9.80 15.14
C CYS A 297 -11.40 9.57 14.10
N PHE A 298 -10.58 10.59 13.88
CA PHE A 298 -9.34 10.42 13.15
C PHE A 298 -8.30 9.76 14.07
N PRO A 299 -7.57 8.74 13.60
CA PRO A 299 -6.54 8.11 14.41
C PRO A 299 -5.43 9.12 14.74
N ALA A 300 -5.12 9.29 16.02
CA ALA A 300 -3.95 10.09 16.41
C ALA A 300 -2.67 9.57 15.75
N PRO A 301 -1.68 10.45 15.48
CA PRO A 301 -0.34 10.01 15.18
C PRO A 301 0.15 9.13 16.34
N VAL A 302 0.87 8.06 16.01
CA VAL A 302 1.53 7.24 17.03
C VAL A 302 2.97 7.73 17.14
N GLY A 303 3.43 8.00 18.35
CA GLY A 303 4.82 8.31 18.68
C GLY A 303 5.36 7.38 19.77
#